data_AF-A0A162UDZ9-F1
#
_entry.id   AF-A0A162UDZ9-F1
#
_cell.length_a   1.000
_cell.length_b   1.000
_cell.length_c   1.000
_cell.angle_alpha   90.00
_cell.angle_beta   90.00
_cell.angle_gamma   90.00
#
_symmetry.space_group_name_H-M   'P 1'
#
loop_
_entity.id
_entity.type
_entity.pdbx_description
1 polymer ?
#
loop_
_entity_poly.entity_id
_entity_poly.type
_entity_poly.pdbx_seq_one_letter_code
_entity_poly.pdbx_strand_id
1 'polypeptide(L)'
;MKDKENWVNMYVYKHAHFGNRMSNRVESAHASLKHSFGTSPGKLKTVTLKVADRKHRLMVESLGEETKIVFDKVNATRLNDVRLKVCRFAMDQIKLELSKSIIPKKLAKECKCLIQYNYLLPCYHTLAKFDTIPISCIPRRWRKNYLEEEKKEQKKQKISSAKEQKAIKNIINLGSPCDPTLLTNLTIAPKHISTIFSPEADRNCGYRAIAMEVYQDQEEWSKVKDKMLETFLKHQNNYYHGRMEHGNMPASNNPLIHSLQDKCSPLPQQHWFGTIDHPQLVANIFSRAVAVYWNTPIETGYCLFVSFATLPEKVEPIIIILDINHFLLAKHKNTRNFCWPKINPFHKRIIQKHGLEDYSLMY
;
A
#
# COMPACT_ATOMS: atom_id res chain seq x y z
N MET A 1 22.92 32.53 36.60
CA MET A 1 22.12 31.47 35.94
C MET A 1 20.92 32.12 35.25
N LYS A 2 20.97 32.34 33.93
CA LYS A 2 19.87 32.98 33.19
C LYS A 2 19.64 32.38 31.79
N ASP A 3 19.94 31.09 31.59
CA ASP A 3 19.88 30.43 30.27
C ASP A 3 19.18 29.06 30.28
N LYS A 4 18.10 28.88 31.06
CA LYS A 4 17.33 27.62 31.07
C LYS A 4 16.02 27.64 30.26
N GLU A 5 15.60 28.76 29.67
CA GLU A 5 14.25 28.88 29.06
C GLU A 5 14.13 28.81 27.53
N ASN A 6 15.19 28.62 26.73
CA ASN A 6 15.07 28.86 25.27
C ASN A 6 15.39 27.72 24.29
N TRP A 7 15.45 26.46 24.71
CA TRP A 7 15.67 25.35 23.77
C TRP A 7 14.48 25.08 22.84
N VAL A 8 13.24 25.18 23.36
CA VAL A 8 12.02 24.93 22.56
C VAL A 8 11.78 26.05 21.55
N ASN A 9 12.01 27.31 21.93
CA ASN A 9 11.87 28.45 21.03
C ASN A 9 12.77 28.34 19.78
N MET A 10 13.96 27.74 19.89
CA MET A 10 14.86 27.56 18.74
C MET A 10 14.29 26.62 17.67
N TYR A 11 13.39 25.69 18.03
CA TYR A 11 12.73 24.78 17.09
C TYR A 11 11.39 25.31 16.57
N VAL A 12 10.70 26.17 17.33
CA VAL A 12 9.44 26.83 16.91
C VAL A 12 9.62 27.61 15.61
N TYR A 13 10.80 28.21 15.41
CA TYR A 13 11.11 28.95 14.18
C TYR A 13 11.60 28.09 13.01
N LYS A 14 11.83 26.79 13.21
CA LYS A 14 12.32 25.90 12.13
C LYS A 14 11.19 25.24 11.34
N HIS A 15 10.08 24.87 11.98
CA HIS A 15 9.02 24.05 11.35
C HIS A 15 7.64 24.59 11.72
N ALA A 16 6.74 24.65 10.73
CA ALA A 16 5.38 25.12 10.98
C ALA A 16 4.57 24.11 11.79
N HIS A 17 4.16 24.51 13.00
CA HIS A 17 3.49 23.64 13.96
C HIS A 17 1.95 23.80 13.96
N PHE A 18 1.38 24.69 13.15
CA PHE A 18 -0.06 24.88 12.92
C PHE A 18 -0.89 25.08 14.19
N GLY A 19 -0.33 25.81 15.16
CA GLY A 19 -1.01 26.07 16.43
C GLY A 19 -0.95 24.91 17.43
N ASN A 20 -0.32 23.79 17.09
CA ASN A 20 -0.03 22.73 18.05
C ASN A 20 0.94 23.29 19.11
N ARG A 21 0.49 23.33 20.37
CA ARG A 21 1.32 23.61 21.53
C ARG A 21 1.48 22.30 22.29
N MET A 22 2.71 21.84 22.47
CA MET A 22 2.97 20.77 23.42
C MET A 22 2.82 21.38 24.83
N SER A 23 1.64 21.25 25.44
CA SER A 23 1.56 21.38 26.90
C SER A 23 2.05 20.07 27.50
N ASN A 24 2.59 20.09 28.72
CA ASN A 24 3.11 18.91 29.43
C ASN A 24 2.03 17.81 29.69
N ARG A 25 0.82 17.95 29.14
CA ARG A 25 -0.21 16.92 29.05
C ARG A 25 -0.43 16.49 27.59
N VAL A 26 0.37 15.50 27.18
CA VAL A 26 0.24 14.78 25.88
C VAL A 26 -1.03 13.90 25.86
N GLU A 27 -1.67 13.68 27.01
CA GLU A 27 -2.81 12.78 27.18
C GLU A 27 -4.07 13.21 26.43
N SER A 28 -4.41 14.50 26.37
CA SER A 28 -5.69 14.94 25.78
C SER A 28 -5.69 14.81 24.25
N ALA A 29 -4.58 15.15 23.58
CA ALA A 29 -4.43 14.99 22.14
C ALA A 29 -4.37 13.52 21.73
N HIS A 30 -3.65 12.68 22.49
CA HIS A 30 -3.60 11.23 22.27
C HIS A 30 -4.91 10.54 22.63
N ALA A 31 -5.61 10.91 23.70
CA ALA A 31 -6.89 10.34 24.10
C ALA A 31 -7.97 10.66 23.06
N SER A 32 -8.03 11.91 22.59
CA SER A 32 -8.96 12.30 21.53
C SER A 32 -8.64 11.60 20.20
N LEU A 33 -7.35 11.41 19.87
CA LEU A 33 -6.91 10.64 18.70
C LEU A 33 -7.25 9.14 18.83
N LYS A 34 -6.99 8.53 20.00
CA LYS A 34 -7.37 7.15 20.33
C LYS A 34 -8.88 6.95 20.27
N HIS A 35 -9.67 7.88 20.81
CA HIS A 35 -11.13 7.84 20.74
C HIS A 35 -11.64 7.91 19.30
N SER A 36 -11.06 8.76 18.46
CA SER A 36 -11.42 8.86 17.04
C SER A 36 -10.92 7.67 16.20
N PHE A 37 -9.85 7.00 16.63
CA PHE A 37 -9.44 5.72 16.04
C PHE A 37 -10.34 4.55 16.46
N GLY A 38 -10.86 4.56 17.69
CA GLY A 38 -11.55 3.45 18.33
C GLY A 38 -10.61 2.26 18.62
N THR A 39 -11.16 1.12 19.05
CA THR A 39 -10.49 -0.20 19.02
C THR A 39 -10.43 -0.72 17.57
N SER A 40 -9.67 -0.03 16.72
CA SER A 40 -9.58 -0.35 15.30
C SER A 40 -8.32 -1.20 15.03
N PRO A 41 -8.44 -2.50 14.69
CA PRO A 41 -7.30 -3.35 14.28
C PRO A 41 -6.87 -3.06 12.83
N GLY A 42 -6.93 -1.79 12.41
CA GLY A 42 -6.77 -1.39 11.01
C GLY A 42 -5.31 -1.15 10.62
N LYS A 43 -4.94 -1.60 9.41
CA LYS A 43 -3.64 -1.35 8.75
C LYS A 43 -3.29 0.16 8.73
N LEU A 44 -2.00 0.48 8.70
CA LEU A 44 -1.46 1.86 8.72
C LEU A 44 -2.18 2.83 7.76
N LYS A 45 -2.54 2.38 6.55
CA LYS A 45 -3.26 3.18 5.55
C LYS A 45 -4.62 3.70 6.04
N THR A 46 -5.37 2.89 6.79
CA THR A 46 -6.65 3.28 7.39
C THR A 46 -6.46 4.32 8.49
N VAL A 47 -5.38 4.18 9.27
CA VAL A 47 -4.98 5.15 10.30
C VAL A 47 -4.63 6.48 9.64
N THR A 48 -3.86 6.48 8.54
CA THR A 48 -3.50 7.70 7.80
C THR A 48 -4.73 8.44 7.28
N LEU A 49 -5.73 7.72 6.75
CA LEU A 49 -6.98 8.30 6.28
C LEU A 49 -7.81 8.92 7.42
N LYS A 50 -7.91 8.25 8.57
CA LYS A 50 -8.59 8.80 9.76
C LYS A 50 -7.88 10.04 10.32
N VAL A 51 -6.54 10.05 10.31
CA VAL A 51 -5.74 11.24 10.69
C VAL A 51 -6.00 12.40 9.73
N ALA A 52 -6.08 12.14 8.43
CA ALA A 52 -6.37 13.16 7.42
C ALA A 52 -7.79 13.72 7.57
N ASP A 53 -8.80 12.87 7.80
CA ASP A 53 -10.19 13.28 8.05
C ASP A 53 -10.32 14.14 9.32
N ARG A 54 -9.60 13.78 10.40
CA ARG A 54 -9.54 14.58 11.63
C ARG A 54 -8.84 15.92 11.42
N LYS A 55 -7.72 15.95 10.70
CA LYS A 55 -7.04 17.21 10.33
C LYS A 55 -7.97 18.13 9.57
N HIS A 56 -8.72 17.59 8.61
CA HIS A 56 -9.75 18.32 7.89
C HIS A 56 -10.89 18.77 8.82
N ARG A 57 -11.35 17.92 9.75
CA ARG A 57 -12.42 18.26 10.69
C ARG A 57 -12.04 19.37 11.66
N LEU A 58 -10.85 19.37 12.25
CA LEU A 58 -10.35 20.47 13.10
C LEU A 58 -10.24 21.78 12.31
N MET A 59 -9.93 21.70 11.02
CA MET A 59 -9.88 22.84 10.10
C MET A 59 -11.27 23.35 9.69
N VAL A 60 -12.31 22.52 9.84
CA VAL A 60 -13.72 22.84 9.60
C VAL A 60 -14.42 23.23 10.91
N GLU A 61 -14.05 22.71 12.07
CA GLU A 61 -14.59 23.07 13.39
C GLU A 61 -14.11 24.45 13.86
N SER A 62 -12.98 24.92 13.32
CA SER A 62 -12.58 26.34 13.36
C SER A 62 -13.49 27.27 12.54
N LEU A 63 -14.64 26.77 12.07
CA LEU A 63 -15.76 27.55 11.55
C LEU A 63 -16.72 28.04 12.66
N GLY A 64 -16.46 27.81 13.95
CA GLY A 64 -17.23 28.42 15.05
C GLY A 64 -16.91 29.90 15.30
N GLU A 65 -17.96 30.68 15.59
CA GLU A 65 -18.09 32.13 15.86
C GLU A 65 -17.22 33.16 15.09
N GLU A 66 -17.92 34.10 14.45
CA GLU A 66 -17.39 35.17 13.63
C GLU A 66 -16.57 36.17 14.47
N THR A 67 -15.29 36.37 14.15
CA THR A 67 -14.56 37.53 14.68
C THR A 67 -15.06 38.77 13.93
N LYS A 68 -15.94 39.56 14.56
CA LYS A 68 -16.44 40.83 14.02
C LYS A 68 -15.31 41.89 13.99
N ILE A 69 -14.40 41.76 13.03
CA ILE A 69 -13.41 42.80 12.74
C ILE A 69 -14.02 43.72 11.67
N VAL A 70 -14.35 44.95 12.06
CA VAL A 70 -14.84 45.99 11.15
C VAL A 70 -13.66 46.57 10.39
N PHE A 71 -13.72 46.55 9.05
CA PHE A 71 -12.69 47.13 8.18
C PHE A 71 -13.14 48.46 7.60
N ASP A 72 -12.17 49.36 7.41
CA ASP A 72 -12.31 50.48 6.50
C ASP A 72 -12.45 49.99 5.04
N LYS A 73 -12.88 50.90 4.15
CA LYS A 73 -13.12 50.60 2.73
C LYS A 73 -11.85 50.10 2.02
N VAL A 74 -10.66 50.55 2.43
CA VAL A 74 -9.36 50.24 1.82
C VAL A 74 -8.93 48.81 2.14
N ASN A 75 -9.01 48.41 3.40
CA ASN A 75 -8.70 47.05 3.84
C ASN A 75 -9.74 46.04 3.35
N ALA A 76 -11.01 46.47 3.18
CA ALA A 76 -12.03 45.64 2.54
C ALA A 76 -11.69 45.36 1.06
N THR A 77 -11.24 46.36 0.29
CA THR A 77 -10.85 46.18 -1.11
C THR A 77 -9.62 45.30 -1.27
N ARG A 78 -8.66 45.38 -0.34
CA ARG A 78 -7.45 44.54 -0.35
C ARG A 78 -7.73 43.05 -0.29
N LEU A 79 -8.88 42.64 0.22
CA LEU A 79 -9.26 41.24 0.41
C LEU A 79 -10.03 40.64 -0.78
N ASN A 80 -10.39 41.43 -1.80
CA ASN A 80 -11.26 41.00 -2.90
C ASN A 80 -10.81 39.70 -3.58
N ASP A 81 -9.51 39.53 -3.80
CA ASP A 81 -8.97 38.38 -4.52
C ASP A 81 -8.95 37.08 -3.70
N VAL A 82 -8.86 37.18 -2.37
CA VAL A 82 -8.85 36.04 -1.44
C VAL A 82 -10.22 35.75 -0.84
N ARG A 83 -11.12 36.73 -0.87
CA ARG A 83 -12.48 36.64 -0.36
C ARG A 83 -13.19 35.46 -1.01
N LEU A 84 -13.85 34.65 -0.19
CA LEU A 84 -14.52 33.39 -0.58
C LEU A 84 -13.61 32.29 -1.17
N LYS A 85 -12.32 32.52 -1.44
CA LYS A 85 -11.37 31.53 -1.98
C LYS A 85 -10.47 30.88 -0.93
N VAL A 86 -10.45 31.44 0.28
CA VAL A 86 -9.65 30.96 1.43
C VAL A 86 -10.59 30.46 2.54
N CYS A 87 -10.15 29.51 3.36
CA CYS A 87 -10.92 29.03 4.50
C CYS A 87 -11.07 30.13 5.57
N ARG A 88 -12.10 29.99 6.42
CA ARG A 88 -12.44 31.01 7.44
C ARG A 88 -11.28 31.28 8.40
N PHE A 89 -10.66 30.24 8.95
CA PHE A 89 -9.53 30.38 9.86
C PHE A 89 -8.42 31.27 9.28
N ALA A 90 -7.95 30.96 8.07
CA ALA A 90 -6.90 31.75 7.44
C ALA A 90 -7.37 33.16 7.09
N MET A 91 -8.63 33.32 6.69
CA MET A 91 -9.24 34.62 6.48
C MET A 91 -9.22 35.48 7.75
N ASP A 92 -9.59 34.92 8.90
CA ASP A 92 -9.62 35.66 10.18
C ASP A 92 -8.22 36.01 10.68
N GLN A 93 -7.24 35.13 10.46
CA GLN A 93 -5.83 35.42 10.71
C GLN A 93 -5.29 36.54 9.82
N ILE A 94 -5.63 36.55 8.52
CA ILE A 94 -5.25 37.63 7.59
C ILE A 94 -5.90 38.95 8.03
N LYS A 95 -7.18 38.92 8.40
CA LYS A 95 -7.90 40.09 8.93
C LYS A 95 -7.23 40.64 10.19
N LEU A 96 -6.84 39.77 11.12
CA LEU A 96 -6.14 40.15 12.35
C LEU A 96 -4.75 40.75 12.07
N GLU A 97 -4.04 40.27 11.04
CA GLU A 97 -2.78 40.89 10.62
C GLU A 97 -3.00 42.24 9.94
N LEU A 98 -4.07 42.38 9.15
CA LEU A 98 -4.41 43.67 8.54
C LEU A 98 -4.79 44.73 9.58
N SER A 99 -5.49 44.37 10.65
CA SER A 99 -5.83 45.34 11.72
C SER A 99 -4.61 45.84 12.49
N LYS A 100 -3.47 45.12 12.44
CA LYS A 100 -2.20 45.57 13.04
C LYS A 100 -1.55 46.73 12.27
N SER A 101 -1.99 47.01 11.03
CA SER A 101 -1.50 48.14 10.22
C SER A 101 -1.81 49.53 10.81
N ILE A 102 -2.69 49.59 11.80
CA ILE A 102 -3.09 50.83 12.49
C ILE A 102 -2.00 51.28 13.50
N ILE A 103 -1.05 50.42 13.87
CA ILE A 103 0.01 50.72 14.84
C ILE A 103 1.33 51.00 14.09
N PRO A 104 1.89 52.23 14.12
CA PRO A 104 3.16 52.54 13.48
C PRO A 104 4.32 51.88 14.24
N LYS A 105 4.67 50.64 13.88
CA LYS A 105 5.94 50.03 14.30
C LYS A 105 6.95 50.12 13.15
N LYS A 106 8.15 50.63 13.45
CA LYS A 106 9.31 50.62 12.56
C LYS A 106 9.45 49.22 11.93
N LEU A 107 9.45 49.17 10.60
CA LEU A 107 9.76 47.97 9.82
C LEU A 107 11.18 47.50 10.18
N ALA A 108 11.28 46.47 11.02
CA ALA A 108 12.56 45.81 11.27
C ALA A 108 13.04 45.10 9.98
N LYS A 109 14.36 45.04 9.76
CA LYS A 109 14.96 44.41 8.56
C LYS A 109 14.60 42.92 8.38
N GLU A 110 14.11 42.24 9.42
CA GLU A 110 13.71 40.82 9.39
C GLU A 110 12.31 40.60 10.01
N CYS A 111 11.31 40.08 9.26
CA CYS A 111 9.98 39.69 9.80
C CYS A 111 10.12 38.37 10.58
N LYS A 112 10.01 38.42 11.92
CA LYS A 112 9.94 37.23 12.80
C LYS A 112 8.51 36.97 13.32
N CYS A 113 7.49 37.33 12.54
CA CYS A 113 6.10 37.23 12.99
C CYS A 113 5.66 35.78 13.15
N LEU A 114 5.12 35.46 14.33
CA LEU A 114 4.67 34.11 14.70
C LEU A 114 3.66 33.51 13.72
N ILE A 115 2.82 34.32 13.05
CA ILE A 115 1.85 33.82 12.08
C ILE A 115 2.50 33.11 10.88
N GLN A 116 3.67 33.58 10.47
CA GLN A 116 4.42 32.99 9.36
C GLN A 116 5.02 31.65 9.77
N TYR A 117 5.52 31.53 10.99
CA TYR A 117 6.07 30.26 11.48
C TYR A 117 4.96 29.28 11.86
N ASN A 118 3.95 29.73 12.58
CA ASN A 118 2.90 28.85 13.08
C ASN A 118 2.02 28.33 11.95
N TYR A 119 1.60 29.20 11.02
CA TYR A 119 0.55 28.87 10.05
C TYR A 119 0.97 29.04 8.59
N LEU A 120 2.21 29.51 8.32
CA LEU A 120 2.69 29.88 6.99
C LEU A 120 1.86 30.99 6.31
N LEU A 121 1.05 31.72 7.09
CA LEU A 121 0.22 32.81 6.59
C LEU A 121 1.01 34.12 6.55
N PRO A 122 0.67 35.04 5.63
CA PRO A 122 1.41 36.29 5.47
C PRO A 122 1.30 37.17 6.72
N CYS A 123 2.45 37.65 7.23
CA CYS A 123 2.51 38.65 8.30
C CYS A 123 2.02 40.02 7.78
N TYR A 124 1.62 40.91 8.68
CA TYR A 124 1.33 42.32 8.35
C TYR A 124 2.38 42.94 7.40
N HIS A 125 3.68 42.71 7.65
CA HIS A 125 4.77 43.24 6.82
C HIS A 125 4.74 42.70 5.38
N THR A 126 4.26 41.48 5.17
CA THR A 126 4.08 40.89 3.85
C THR A 126 2.82 41.45 3.20
N LEU A 127 1.72 41.55 3.94
CA LEU A 127 0.46 42.08 3.45
C LEU A 127 0.58 43.55 3.01
N ALA A 128 1.33 44.36 3.77
CA ALA A 128 1.56 45.79 3.50
C ALA A 128 2.17 46.09 2.12
N LYS A 129 2.77 45.10 1.46
CA LYS A 129 3.35 45.23 0.11
C LYS A 129 2.31 45.19 -1.02
N PHE A 130 1.05 44.90 -0.69
CA PHE A 130 0.00 44.65 -1.67
C PHE A 130 -1.22 45.55 -1.46
N ASP A 131 -1.62 46.25 -2.52
CA ASP A 131 -2.89 46.98 -2.64
C ASP A 131 -4.09 46.04 -2.83
N THR A 132 -3.85 44.84 -3.35
CA THR A 132 -4.81 43.73 -3.35
C THR A 132 -4.05 42.46 -3.06
N ILE A 133 -4.45 41.72 -2.03
CA ILE A 133 -3.74 40.56 -1.53
C ILE A 133 -3.94 39.41 -2.52
N PRO A 134 -2.88 38.95 -3.22
CA PRO A 134 -3.03 37.91 -4.21
C PRO A 134 -3.21 36.55 -3.52
N ILE A 135 -4.05 35.69 -4.11
CA ILE A 135 -4.26 34.32 -3.63
C ILE A 135 -2.98 33.48 -3.60
N SER A 136 -1.98 33.84 -4.43
CA SER A 136 -0.66 33.19 -4.47
C SER A 136 0.09 33.33 -3.14
N CYS A 137 -0.09 34.43 -2.40
CA CYS A 137 0.51 34.67 -1.08
C CYS A 137 -0.09 33.81 0.04
N ILE A 138 -1.22 33.14 -0.20
CA ILE A 138 -1.87 32.26 0.77
C ILE A 138 -1.46 30.81 0.46
N PRO A 139 -0.88 30.03 1.40
CA PRO A 139 -0.51 28.64 1.15
C PRO A 139 -1.68 27.80 0.65
N ARG A 140 -1.41 26.88 -0.29
CA ARG A 140 -2.44 26.02 -0.93
C ARG A 140 -3.36 25.33 0.06
N ARG A 141 -2.81 24.83 1.18
CA ARG A 141 -3.55 24.19 2.28
C ARG A 141 -4.76 24.99 2.76
N TRP A 142 -4.65 26.32 2.82
CA TRP A 142 -5.70 27.21 3.33
C TRP A 142 -6.72 27.62 2.26
N ARG A 143 -6.49 27.27 0.99
CA ARG A 143 -7.37 27.62 -0.13
C ARG A 143 -8.52 26.61 -0.23
N LYS A 144 -9.72 27.09 -0.58
CA LYS A 144 -10.92 26.22 -0.66
C LYS A 144 -10.83 25.19 -1.78
N ASN A 145 -10.24 25.53 -2.93
CA ASN A 145 -10.07 24.60 -4.05
C ASN A 145 -9.25 23.36 -3.65
N TYR A 146 -8.19 23.54 -2.86
CA TYR A 146 -7.38 22.43 -2.32
C TYR A 146 -8.21 21.53 -1.40
N LEU A 147 -9.07 22.11 -0.53
CA LEU A 147 -9.97 21.33 0.34
C LEU A 147 -11.02 20.57 -0.47
N GLU A 148 -11.53 21.14 -1.56
CA GLU A 148 -12.47 20.48 -2.47
C GLU A 148 -11.81 19.33 -3.24
N GLU A 149 -10.56 19.52 -3.70
CA GLU A 149 -9.74 18.48 -4.32
C GLU A 149 -9.50 17.31 -3.35
N GLU A 150 -9.10 17.60 -2.09
CA GLU A 150 -8.95 16.57 -1.05
C GLU A 150 -10.27 15.83 -0.78
N LYS A 151 -11.41 16.52 -0.71
CA LYS A 151 -12.73 15.90 -0.56
C LYS A 151 -13.09 14.99 -1.73
N LYS A 152 -12.81 15.42 -2.96
CA LYS A 152 -13.04 14.61 -4.17
C LYS A 152 -12.18 13.34 -4.12
N GLU A 153 -10.92 13.45 -3.74
CA GLU A 153 -10.00 12.32 -3.64
C GLU A 153 -10.40 11.34 -2.54
N GLN A 154 -10.77 11.83 -1.35
CA GLN A 154 -11.31 10.99 -0.28
C GLN A 154 -12.61 10.29 -0.68
N LYS A 155 -13.50 10.98 -1.41
CA LYS A 155 -14.73 10.38 -1.93
C LYS A 155 -14.42 9.28 -2.94
N LYS A 156 -13.46 9.49 -3.86
CA LYS A 156 -12.99 8.46 -4.80
C LYS A 156 -12.43 7.24 -4.07
N GLN A 157 -11.58 7.44 -3.07
CA GLN A 157 -11.00 6.35 -2.27
C GLN A 157 -12.05 5.56 -1.50
N LYS A 158 -13.03 6.24 -0.89
CA LYS A 158 -14.17 5.59 -0.21
C LYS A 158 -14.99 4.75 -1.19
N ILE A 159 -15.28 5.28 -2.39
CA ILE A 159 -16.01 4.54 -3.44
C ILE A 159 -15.22 3.32 -3.91
N SER A 160 -13.90 3.47 -4.12
CA SER A 160 -13.04 2.36 -4.53
C SER A 160 -13.03 1.23 -3.50
N SER A 161 -12.83 1.58 -2.22
CA SER A 161 -12.80 0.62 -1.12
C SER A 161 -14.15 -0.09 -0.94
N ALA A 162 -15.28 0.63 -1.07
CA ALA A 162 -16.61 0.01 -1.01
C ALA A 162 -16.86 -0.97 -2.17
N LYS A 163 -16.38 -0.65 -3.38
CA LYS A 163 -16.45 -1.55 -4.54
C LYS A 163 -15.62 -2.82 -4.33
N GLU A 164 -14.41 -2.69 -3.78
CA GLU A 164 -13.55 -3.84 -3.45
C GLU A 164 -14.20 -4.73 -2.37
N GLN A 165 -14.73 -4.14 -1.30
CA GLN A 165 -15.43 -4.90 -0.25
C GLN A 165 -16.65 -5.66 -0.79
N LYS A 166 -17.43 -5.04 -1.69
CA LYS A 166 -18.55 -5.71 -2.35
C LYS A 166 -18.07 -6.85 -3.24
N ALA A 167 -16.96 -6.67 -3.96
CA ALA A 167 -16.39 -7.73 -4.79
C ALA A 167 -15.90 -8.92 -3.96
N ILE A 168 -15.22 -8.67 -2.84
CA ILE A 168 -14.75 -9.70 -1.90
C ILE A 168 -15.93 -10.55 -1.38
N LYS A 169 -17.04 -9.91 -1.01
CA LYS A 169 -18.24 -10.63 -0.53
C LYS A 169 -18.85 -11.58 -1.57
N ASN A 170 -18.55 -11.39 -2.85
CA ASN A 170 -19.06 -12.23 -3.93
C ASN A 170 -18.11 -13.40 -4.28
N ILE A 171 -16.93 -13.46 -3.66
CA ILE A 171 -15.99 -14.56 -3.89
C ILE A 171 -16.47 -15.78 -3.10
N ILE A 172 -16.53 -16.92 -3.78
CA ILE A 172 -16.89 -18.19 -3.17
C ILE A 172 -15.64 -18.73 -2.46
N ASN A 173 -15.71 -19.03 -1.16
CA ASN A 173 -14.64 -19.72 -0.45
C ASN A 173 -14.96 -21.21 -0.34
N LEU A 174 -14.03 -22.05 -0.79
CA LEU A 174 -14.06 -23.50 -0.72
C LEU A 174 -12.97 -24.00 0.25
N GLY A 175 -13.19 -25.14 0.89
CA GLY A 175 -12.28 -25.68 1.88
C GLY A 175 -12.36 -24.93 3.21
N SER A 176 -11.21 -24.66 3.84
CA SER A 176 -11.15 -24.05 5.17
C SER A 176 -11.61 -22.58 5.16
N PRO A 177 -12.21 -22.07 6.25
CA PRO A 177 -12.51 -20.65 6.36
C PRO A 177 -11.24 -19.80 6.17
N CYS A 178 -11.26 -18.86 5.22
CA CYS A 178 -10.22 -17.86 5.03
C CYS A 178 -10.79 -16.48 5.36
N ASP A 179 -9.97 -15.60 5.94
CA ASP A 179 -10.37 -14.22 6.16
C ASP A 179 -10.53 -13.51 4.79
N PRO A 180 -11.71 -13.00 4.41
CA PRO A 180 -11.89 -12.33 3.13
C PRO A 180 -11.05 -11.04 3.00
N THR A 181 -10.58 -10.48 4.12
CA THR A 181 -9.75 -9.28 4.11
C THR A 181 -8.34 -9.52 3.58
N LEU A 182 -7.90 -10.78 3.42
CA LEU A 182 -6.60 -11.15 2.84
C LEU A 182 -6.43 -10.61 1.41
N LEU A 183 -7.51 -10.50 0.66
CA LEU A 183 -7.51 -10.09 -0.76
C LEU A 183 -7.43 -8.58 -0.96
N THR A 184 -7.50 -7.78 0.11
CA THR A 184 -7.50 -6.30 0.02
C THR A 184 -6.15 -5.69 -0.36
N ASN A 185 -5.09 -6.51 -0.36
CA ASN A 185 -3.70 -6.08 -0.51
C ASN A 185 -2.99 -6.72 -1.71
N LEU A 186 -3.68 -7.59 -2.46
CA LEU A 186 -3.10 -8.24 -3.61
C LEU A 186 -3.17 -7.30 -4.82
N THR A 187 -2.18 -7.36 -5.71
CA THR A 187 -2.28 -6.73 -7.04
C THR A 187 -3.41 -7.31 -7.87
N ILE A 188 -3.75 -8.58 -7.67
CA ILE A 188 -4.96 -9.15 -8.25
C ILE A 188 -6.17 -8.54 -7.52
N ALA A 189 -6.82 -7.59 -8.18
CA ALA A 189 -7.99 -6.95 -7.60
C ALA A 189 -9.11 -8.01 -7.37
N PRO A 190 -9.83 -7.99 -6.24
CA PRO A 190 -10.83 -9.00 -5.90
C PRO A 190 -11.90 -9.24 -6.97
N LYS A 191 -12.19 -8.24 -7.82
CA LYS A 191 -13.12 -8.36 -8.96
C LYS A 191 -12.69 -9.39 -10.01
N HIS A 192 -11.40 -9.75 -10.03
CA HIS A 192 -10.81 -10.73 -10.94
C HIS A 192 -10.78 -12.14 -10.34
N ILE A 193 -11.26 -12.33 -9.11
CA ILE A 193 -11.31 -13.65 -8.46
C ILE A 193 -12.77 -14.09 -8.40
N SER A 194 -13.04 -15.33 -8.81
CA SER A 194 -14.37 -15.95 -8.73
C SER A 194 -14.48 -16.81 -7.47
N THR A 195 -13.47 -17.64 -7.23
CA THR A 195 -13.43 -18.62 -6.16
C THR A 195 -12.06 -18.65 -5.52
N ILE A 196 -12.02 -18.93 -4.23
CA ILE A 196 -10.81 -19.27 -3.47
C ILE A 196 -11.01 -20.64 -2.87
N PHE A 197 -9.95 -21.43 -2.85
CA PHE A 197 -9.86 -22.65 -2.08
C PHE A 197 -8.74 -22.51 -1.05
N SER A 198 -9.09 -22.70 0.22
CA SER A 198 -8.13 -22.77 1.33
C SER A 198 -7.90 -24.24 1.69
N PRO A 199 -6.74 -24.81 1.34
CA PRO A 199 -6.40 -26.19 1.69
C PRO A 199 -6.27 -26.38 3.21
N GLU A 200 -6.17 -27.63 3.64
CA GLU A 200 -5.82 -27.94 5.02
C GLU A 200 -4.51 -27.28 5.47
N ALA A 201 -4.49 -26.82 6.71
CA ALA A 201 -3.37 -26.07 7.31
C ALA A 201 -2.34 -27.00 7.98
N ASP A 202 -2.03 -28.13 7.33
CA ASP A 202 -1.04 -29.13 7.79
C ASP A 202 0.38 -28.84 7.29
N ARG A 203 0.62 -27.60 6.84
CA ARG A 203 1.88 -27.13 6.26
C ARG A 203 2.25 -27.78 4.91
N ASN A 204 1.36 -28.59 4.33
CA ASN A 204 1.44 -29.03 2.93
C ASN A 204 0.61 -28.14 1.98
N CYS A 205 0.09 -27.00 2.45
CA CYS A 205 -0.89 -26.18 1.75
C CYS A 205 -0.51 -25.79 0.31
N GLY A 206 0.77 -25.49 0.03
CA GLY A 206 1.20 -25.22 -1.35
C GLY A 206 1.06 -26.44 -2.27
N TYR A 207 1.47 -27.63 -1.81
CA TYR A 207 1.31 -28.87 -2.57
C TYR A 207 -0.17 -29.27 -2.71
N ARG A 208 -0.95 -29.11 -1.64
CA ARG A 208 -2.40 -29.36 -1.61
C ARG A 208 -3.16 -28.43 -2.54
N ALA A 209 -2.77 -27.16 -2.63
CA ALA A 209 -3.35 -26.19 -3.57
C ALA A 209 -3.14 -26.64 -5.03
N ILE A 210 -1.94 -27.13 -5.37
CA ILE A 210 -1.66 -27.66 -6.71
C ILE A 210 -2.43 -28.96 -6.95
N ALA A 211 -2.50 -29.86 -5.96
CA ALA A 211 -3.25 -31.11 -6.07
C ALA A 211 -4.74 -30.86 -6.32
N MET A 212 -5.33 -29.92 -5.58
CA MET A 212 -6.70 -29.50 -5.79
C MET A 212 -6.93 -28.95 -7.22
N GLU A 213 -5.99 -28.19 -7.77
CA GLU A 213 -6.13 -27.64 -9.13
C GLU A 213 -6.02 -28.71 -10.21
N VAL A 214 -5.07 -29.64 -10.08
CA VAL A 214 -4.71 -30.58 -11.13
C VAL A 214 -5.52 -31.88 -11.04
N TYR A 215 -5.76 -32.37 -9.83
CA TYR A 215 -6.44 -33.64 -9.57
C TYR A 215 -7.85 -33.47 -9.01
N GLN A 216 -8.28 -32.24 -8.71
CA GLN A 216 -9.56 -31.97 -8.04
C GLN A 216 -9.68 -32.61 -6.65
N ASP A 217 -8.53 -32.97 -6.06
CA ASP A 217 -8.43 -33.58 -4.75
C ASP A 217 -7.15 -33.11 -4.07
N GLN A 218 -7.29 -32.45 -2.92
CA GLN A 218 -6.15 -31.96 -2.15
C GLN A 218 -5.34 -33.09 -1.49
N GLU A 219 -5.93 -34.27 -1.27
CA GLU A 219 -5.23 -35.41 -0.67
C GLU A 219 -4.18 -36.02 -1.60
N GLU A 220 -4.23 -35.66 -2.89
CA GLU A 220 -3.26 -36.07 -3.92
C GLU A 220 -1.97 -35.23 -3.92
N TRP A 221 -1.72 -34.46 -2.86
CA TRP A 221 -0.53 -33.60 -2.71
C TRP A 221 0.79 -34.38 -2.73
N SER A 222 0.79 -35.63 -2.28
CA SER A 222 1.97 -36.50 -2.30
C SER A 222 2.41 -36.80 -3.74
N LYS A 223 1.44 -37.05 -4.65
CA LYS A 223 1.66 -37.25 -6.09
C LYS A 223 2.25 -36.02 -6.77
N VAL A 224 1.84 -34.81 -6.34
CA VAL A 224 2.46 -33.56 -6.82
C VAL A 224 3.95 -33.57 -6.50
N LYS A 225 4.31 -33.88 -5.25
CA LYS A 225 5.70 -33.95 -4.81
C LYS A 225 6.50 -35.02 -5.56
N ASP A 226 5.91 -36.18 -5.85
CA ASP A 226 6.57 -37.25 -6.62
C ASP A 226 6.91 -36.80 -8.04
N LYS A 227 5.95 -36.18 -8.75
CA LYS A 227 6.19 -35.63 -10.08
C LYS A 227 7.20 -34.49 -10.08
N MET A 228 7.19 -33.66 -9.03
CA MET A 228 8.18 -32.60 -8.84
C MET A 228 9.59 -33.18 -8.68
N LEU A 229 9.74 -34.23 -7.87
CA LEU A 229 11.01 -34.90 -7.67
C LEU A 229 11.52 -35.55 -8.96
N GLU A 230 10.66 -36.29 -9.67
CA GLU A 230 10.99 -36.92 -10.95
C GLU A 230 11.48 -35.89 -11.97
N THR A 231 10.73 -34.80 -12.13
CA THR A 231 11.05 -33.74 -13.09
C THR A 231 12.33 -32.99 -12.70
N PHE A 232 12.52 -32.73 -11.40
CA PHE A 232 13.74 -32.11 -10.90
C PHE A 232 14.95 -32.99 -11.24
N LEU A 233 14.93 -34.27 -10.87
CA LEU A 233 16.03 -35.21 -11.13
C LEU A 233 16.33 -35.38 -12.62
N LYS A 234 15.29 -35.41 -13.46
CA LYS A 234 15.43 -35.52 -14.93
C LYS A 234 16.15 -34.31 -15.54
N HIS A 235 15.96 -33.12 -14.99
CA HIS A 235 16.45 -31.87 -15.57
C HIS A 235 17.47 -31.11 -14.69
N GLN A 236 17.94 -31.72 -13.59
CA GLN A 236 18.86 -31.11 -12.63
C GLN A 236 20.12 -30.56 -13.33
N ASN A 237 20.77 -31.39 -14.16
CA ASN A 237 21.98 -31.05 -14.91
C ASN A 237 21.73 -30.18 -16.16
N ASN A 238 20.51 -29.69 -16.36
CA ASN A 238 20.13 -28.86 -17.51
C ASN A 238 19.58 -27.50 -17.05
N TYR A 239 18.27 -27.28 -17.13
CA TYR A 239 17.63 -25.99 -16.85
C TYR A 239 17.71 -25.55 -15.38
N TYR A 240 17.89 -26.51 -14.46
CA TYR A 240 17.97 -26.24 -13.03
C TYR A 240 19.41 -26.09 -12.51
N HIS A 241 20.39 -26.37 -13.38
CA HIS A 241 21.79 -26.43 -13.00
C HIS A 241 22.30 -25.10 -12.45
N GLY A 242 22.89 -25.14 -11.25
CA GLY A 242 23.43 -23.97 -10.56
C GLY A 242 22.38 -22.95 -10.08
N ARG A 243 21.09 -23.30 -10.07
CA ARG A 243 19.99 -22.44 -9.61
C ARG A 243 19.20 -23.06 -8.45
N MET A 244 18.69 -24.27 -8.66
CA MET A 244 18.01 -25.07 -7.63
C MET A 244 18.96 -26.08 -6.95
N GLU A 245 20.18 -26.18 -7.49
CA GLU A 245 21.30 -26.91 -6.92
C GLU A 245 22.09 -25.94 -6.02
N HIS A 246 22.34 -26.33 -4.78
CA HIS A 246 23.16 -25.57 -3.85
C HIS A 246 24.66 -25.73 -4.20
N GLY A 247 25.06 -25.23 -5.38
CA GLY A 247 26.42 -25.38 -5.91
C GLY A 247 26.73 -26.82 -6.35
N ASN A 248 27.99 -27.25 -6.20
CA ASN A 248 28.49 -28.59 -6.57
C ASN A 248 28.07 -29.70 -5.58
N MET A 249 27.00 -29.51 -4.82
CA MET A 249 26.57 -30.46 -3.80
C MET A 249 25.94 -31.70 -4.47
N PRO A 250 26.35 -32.94 -4.11
CA PRO A 250 25.75 -34.15 -4.68
C PRO A 250 24.24 -34.20 -4.43
N ALA A 251 23.49 -34.80 -5.35
CA ALA A 251 22.03 -34.87 -5.32
C ALA A 251 21.49 -35.46 -4.00
N SER A 252 22.24 -36.35 -3.35
CA SER A 252 21.91 -36.95 -2.05
C SER A 252 21.80 -35.93 -0.91
N ASN A 253 22.36 -34.73 -1.07
CA ASN A 253 22.38 -33.67 -0.07
C ASN A 253 21.60 -32.43 -0.51
N ASN A 254 20.86 -32.48 -1.63
CA ASN A 254 20.08 -31.33 -2.08
C ASN A 254 18.85 -31.13 -1.17
N PRO A 255 18.71 -29.98 -0.49
CA PRO A 255 17.58 -29.70 0.39
C PRO A 255 16.22 -29.82 -0.30
N LEU A 256 16.14 -29.51 -1.60
CA LEU A 256 14.91 -29.65 -2.39
C LEU A 256 14.52 -31.12 -2.57
N ILE A 257 15.49 -32.01 -2.78
CA ILE A 257 15.22 -33.46 -2.90
C ILE A 257 14.65 -33.98 -1.58
N HIS A 258 15.29 -33.67 -0.45
CA HIS A 258 14.78 -34.06 0.88
C HIS A 258 13.38 -33.49 1.14
N SER A 259 13.16 -32.22 0.80
CA SER A 259 11.86 -31.57 0.91
C SER A 259 10.78 -32.27 0.09
N LEU A 260 11.07 -32.69 -1.15
CA LEU A 260 10.10 -33.35 -2.03
C LEU A 260 9.85 -34.82 -1.66
N GLN A 261 10.82 -35.49 -1.04
CA GLN A 261 10.68 -36.85 -0.52
C GLN A 261 9.88 -36.90 0.78
N ASP A 262 9.95 -35.86 1.62
CA ASP A 262 9.24 -35.84 2.91
C ASP A 262 7.71 -35.84 2.72
N LYS A 263 7.03 -36.92 3.09
CA LYS A 263 5.57 -37.01 3.04
C LYS A 263 4.90 -36.85 4.41
N CYS A 264 5.55 -36.22 5.38
CA CYS A 264 4.95 -35.96 6.68
C CYS A 264 3.78 -34.97 6.59
N SER A 265 2.80 -35.18 7.46
CA SER A 265 1.73 -34.24 7.75
C SER A 265 1.54 -34.20 9.27
N PRO A 266 1.86 -33.10 9.96
CA PRO A 266 2.30 -31.82 9.42
C PRO A 266 3.77 -31.79 8.95
N LEU A 267 4.06 -30.95 7.96
CA LEU A 267 5.40 -30.85 7.35
C LEU A 267 6.34 -29.87 8.09
N PRO A 268 7.64 -30.17 8.28
CA PRO A 268 8.58 -29.22 8.87
C PRO A 268 8.88 -28.03 7.94
N GLN A 269 9.24 -26.88 8.52
CA GLN A 269 9.34 -25.59 7.80
C GLN A 269 10.30 -25.59 6.61
N GLN A 270 11.43 -26.25 6.76
CA GLN A 270 12.44 -26.38 5.72
C GLN A 270 11.94 -27.13 4.47
N HIS A 271 10.81 -27.84 4.56
CA HIS A 271 10.26 -28.62 3.46
C HIS A 271 9.00 -28.00 2.85
N TRP A 272 8.59 -26.81 3.32
CA TRP A 272 7.43 -26.10 2.81
C TRP A 272 7.58 -25.76 1.33
N PHE A 273 6.43 -25.63 0.66
CA PHE A 273 6.37 -25.16 -0.71
C PHE A 273 6.92 -23.73 -0.81
N GLY A 274 7.91 -23.51 -1.68
CA GLY A 274 8.52 -22.20 -1.91
C GLY A 274 7.76 -21.32 -2.92
N THR A 275 8.09 -20.03 -3.01
CA THR A 275 7.45 -19.10 -3.96
C THR A 275 8.20 -18.91 -5.29
N ILE A 276 9.40 -19.49 -5.42
CA ILE A 276 10.26 -19.31 -6.60
C ILE A 276 10.48 -20.64 -7.33
N ASP A 277 11.13 -21.61 -6.68
CA ASP A 277 11.54 -22.83 -7.38
C ASP A 277 10.40 -23.83 -7.57
N HIS A 278 9.54 -23.96 -6.57
CA HIS A 278 8.41 -24.88 -6.60
C HIS A 278 7.37 -24.51 -7.69
N PRO A 279 6.95 -23.24 -7.85
CA PRO A 279 6.07 -22.84 -8.96
C PRO A 279 6.69 -23.07 -10.34
N GLN A 280 8.00 -22.88 -10.49
CA GLN A 280 8.68 -23.17 -11.76
C GLN A 280 8.67 -24.67 -12.09
N LEU A 281 8.88 -25.53 -11.09
CA LEU A 281 8.76 -26.97 -11.24
C LEU A 281 7.33 -27.35 -11.65
N VAL A 282 6.32 -26.83 -10.94
CA VAL A 282 4.90 -27.04 -11.27
C VAL A 282 4.59 -26.64 -12.71
N ALA A 283 5.08 -25.47 -13.15
CA ALA A 283 4.87 -25.00 -14.51
C ALA A 283 5.45 -25.95 -15.57
N ASN A 284 6.62 -26.53 -15.29
CA ASN A 284 7.28 -27.49 -16.18
C ASN A 284 6.58 -28.86 -16.17
N ILE A 285 6.13 -29.34 -15.02
CA ILE A 285 5.49 -30.67 -14.86
C ILE A 285 4.16 -30.73 -15.59
N PHE A 286 3.31 -29.71 -15.37
CA PHE A 286 1.94 -29.71 -15.85
C PHE A 286 1.77 -28.92 -17.15
N SER A 287 2.88 -28.45 -17.75
CA SER A 287 2.86 -27.62 -18.96
C SER A 287 1.83 -26.50 -18.88
N ARG A 288 1.70 -25.89 -17.71
CA ARG A 288 0.67 -24.90 -17.41
C ARG A 288 1.28 -23.80 -16.56
N ALA A 289 1.13 -22.54 -16.98
CA ALA A 289 1.76 -21.45 -16.27
C ALA A 289 1.23 -21.32 -14.83
N VAL A 290 2.05 -20.79 -13.92
CA VAL A 290 1.69 -20.60 -12.51
C VAL A 290 1.88 -19.13 -12.14
N ALA A 291 0.83 -18.45 -11.71
CA ALA A 291 0.86 -17.09 -11.22
C ALA A 291 0.89 -17.10 -9.69
N VAL A 292 1.94 -16.49 -9.11
CA VAL A 292 2.14 -16.42 -7.66
C VAL A 292 1.89 -15.01 -7.19
N TYR A 293 0.88 -14.88 -6.33
CA TYR A 293 0.56 -13.65 -5.62
C TYR A 293 0.92 -13.78 -4.14
N TRP A 294 1.12 -12.66 -3.46
CA TRP A 294 1.41 -12.66 -2.02
C TRP A 294 0.99 -11.36 -1.33
N ASN A 295 0.77 -11.42 -0.02
CA ASN A 295 0.26 -10.29 0.74
C ASN A 295 1.36 -9.35 1.30
N THR A 296 2.61 -9.80 1.36
CA THR A 296 3.75 -9.08 1.98
C THR A 296 4.73 -8.57 0.91
N PRO A 297 5.23 -7.32 0.97
CA PRO A 297 6.21 -6.85 -0.02
C PRO A 297 7.52 -7.67 0.07
N ILE A 298 7.85 -8.40 -1.00
CA ILE A 298 9.13 -9.11 -1.20
C ILE A 298 9.83 -8.45 -2.39
N GLU A 299 11.16 -8.43 -2.41
CA GLU A 299 11.99 -7.80 -3.45
C GLU A 299 11.65 -8.27 -4.87
N THR A 300 11.25 -9.54 -5.05
CA THR A 300 11.03 -10.14 -6.38
C THR A 300 9.70 -9.81 -7.04
N GLY A 301 8.71 -9.29 -6.30
CA GLY A 301 7.36 -8.96 -6.80
C GLY A 301 6.58 -10.15 -7.40
N TYR A 302 5.25 -10.01 -7.52
CA TYR A 302 4.38 -11.05 -8.11
C TYR A 302 4.94 -11.62 -9.42
N CYS A 303 4.96 -12.94 -9.54
CA CYS A 303 5.64 -13.62 -10.65
C CYS A 303 4.74 -14.60 -11.39
N LEU A 304 4.90 -14.65 -12.72
CA LEU A 304 4.36 -15.68 -13.59
C LEU A 304 5.48 -16.66 -13.97
N PHE A 305 5.26 -17.94 -13.74
CA PHE A 305 6.18 -19.01 -14.09
C PHE A 305 5.64 -19.74 -15.32
N VAL A 306 6.42 -19.76 -16.39
CA VAL A 306 6.09 -20.41 -17.67
C VAL A 306 7.00 -21.61 -17.84
N SER A 307 6.47 -22.67 -18.47
CA SER A 307 7.27 -23.87 -18.78
C SER A 307 8.49 -23.53 -19.63
N PHE A 308 9.63 -24.15 -19.35
CA PHE A 308 10.85 -23.93 -20.13
C PHE A 308 10.89 -24.71 -21.45
N ALA A 309 10.33 -25.91 -21.47
CA ALA A 309 10.59 -26.87 -22.55
C ALA A 309 9.32 -27.40 -23.22
N THR A 310 8.16 -27.19 -22.61
CA THR A 310 6.89 -27.64 -23.15
C THR A 310 6.02 -26.45 -23.50
N LEU A 311 5.40 -26.51 -24.68
CA LEU A 311 4.37 -25.55 -25.07
C LEU A 311 3.30 -25.56 -23.98
N PRO A 312 3.02 -24.42 -23.32
CA PRO A 312 1.96 -24.36 -22.34
C PRO A 312 0.62 -24.75 -22.97
N GLU A 313 -0.14 -25.58 -22.28
CA GLU A 313 -1.52 -25.83 -22.65
C GLU A 313 -2.27 -24.50 -22.75
N LYS A 314 -3.24 -24.38 -23.65
CA LYS A 314 -4.12 -23.20 -23.77
C LYS A 314 -5.14 -23.14 -22.62
N VAL A 315 -4.68 -23.37 -21.41
CA VAL A 315 -5.43 -23.37 -20.17
C VAL A 315 -4.93 -22.21 -19.33
N GLU A 316 -5.85 -21.58 -18.61
CA GLU A 316 -5.55 -20.44 -17.75
C GLU A 316 -4.47 -20.78 -16.69
N PRO A 317 -3.52 -19.88 -16.39
CA PRO A 317 -2.53 -20.10 -15.35
C PRO A 317 -3.13 -20.53 -14.00
N ILE A 318 -2.42 -21.40 -13.29
CA ILE A 318 -2.73 -21.77 -11.91
C ILE A 318 -2.42 -20.56 -11.02
N ILE A 319 -3.41 -20.04 -10.28
CA ILE A 319 -3.21 -18.88 -9.41
C ILE A 319 -3.07 -19.35 -7.97
N ILE A 320 -1.89 -19.17 -7.39
CA ILE A 320 -1.65 -19.40 -5.96
C ILE A 320 -1.36 -18.08 -5.25
N ILE A 321 -1.89 -17.94 -4.03
CA ILE A 321 -1.71 -16.75 -3.20
C ILE A 321 -1.04 -17.19 -1.91
N LEU A 322 0.16 -16.70 -1.63
CA LEU A 322 0.80 -16.83 -0.32
C LEU A 322 0.28 -15.74 0.62
N ASP A 323 -0.48 -16.16 1.62
CA ASP A 323 -0.88 -15.30 2.72
C ASP A 323 -0.13 -15.67 4.01
N ILE A 324 0.81 -14.81 4.40
CA ILE A 324 1.71 -14.99 5.54
C ILE A 324 2.52 -16.29 5.41
N ASN A 325 1.96 -17.43 5.84
CA ASN A 325 2.56 -18.75 5.81
C ASN A 325 1.60 -19.83 5.25
N HIS A 326 0.49 -19.44 4.60
CA HIS A 326 -0.50 -20.36 4.06
C HIS A 326 -0.76 -20.06 2.58
N PHE A 327 -0.70 -21.09 1.74
CA PHE A 327 -1.05 -20.97 0.33
C PHE A 327 -2.55 -21.19 0.13
N LEU A 328 -3.14 -20.30 -0.65
CA LEU A 328 -4.50 -20.41 -1.17
C LEU A 328 -4.44 -20.66 -2.68
N LEU A 329 -5.42 -21.40 -3.19
CA LEU A 329 -5.68 -21.52 -4.61
C LEU A 329 -6.78 -20.52 -5.00
N ALA A 330 -6.62 -19.80 -6.10
CA ALA A 330 -7.65 -18.90 -6.61
C ALA A 330 -8.05 -19.28 -8.04
N LYS A 331 -9.34 -19.06 -8.35
CA LYS A 331 -9.87 -19.14 -9.71
C LYS A 331 -10.11 -17.73 -10.22
N HIS A 332 -9.63 -17.47 -11.43
CA HIS A 332 -9.88 -16.21 -12.08
C HIS A 332 -11.36 -16.08 -12.48
N LYS A 333 -11.83 -14.84 -12.52
CA LYS A 333 -13.11 -14.46 -13.08
C LYS A 333 -12.83 -13.80 -14.42
N ASN A 334 -13.31 -14.41 -15.51
CA ASN A 334 -13.15 -13.85 -16.85
C ASN A 334 -13.66 -12.41 -16.90
N THR A 335 -12.72 -11.47 -16.98
CA THR A 335 -12.95 -10.04 -16.90
C THR A 335 -12.08 -9.35 -17.93
N ARG A 336 -12.62 -8.33 -18.57
CA ARG A 336 -11.85 -7.54 -19.55
C ARG A 336 -10.65 -6.87 -18.86
N ASN A 337 -9.52 -6.82 -19.54
CA ASN A 337 -8.30 -6.11 -19.15
C ASN A 337 -7.56 -6.68 -17.92
N PHE A 338 -7.62 -8.00 -17.69
CA PHE A 338 -6.75 -8.63 -16.71
C PHE A 338 -5.32 -8.74 -17.28
N CYS A 339 -4.31 -8.40 -16.47
CA CYS A 339 -2.90 -8.51 -16.83
C CYS A 339 -2.22 -9.49 -15.87
N TRP A 340 -1.53 -10.47 -16.42
CA TRP A 340 -0.73 -11.39 -15.62
C TRP A 340 0.45 -10.69 -14.94
N PRO A 341 0.98 -11.24 -13.84
CA PRO A 341 2.22 -10.77 -13.25
C PRO A 341 3.39 -10.84 -14.24
N LYS A 342 4.47 -10.12 -13.93
CA LYS A 342 5.68 -10.21 -14.74
C LYS A 342 6.23 -11.63 -14.70
N ILE A 343 6.76 -12.09 -15.82
CA ILE A 343 7.37 -13.40 -15.91
C ILE A 343 8.62 -13.45 -15.03
N ASN A 344 8.85 -14.60 -14.41
CA ASN A 344 10.02 -14.91 -13.62
C ASN A 344 11.29 -14.37 -14.29
N PRO A 345 12.06 -13.48 -13.65
CA PRO A 345 13.21 -12.81 -14.28
C PRO A 345 14.30 -13.77 -14.76
N PHE A 346 14.37 -14.98 -14.21
CA PHE A 346 15.32 -16.00 -14.63
C PHE A 346 14.92 -16.72 -15.92
N HIS A 347 13.65 -16.63 -16.34
CA HIS A 347 13.11 -17.40 -17.46
C HIS A 347 13.87 -17.13 -18.76
N LYS A 348 13.93 -15.87 -19.20
CA LYS A 348 14.59 -15.47 -20.44
C LYS A 348 16.06 -15.92 -20.50
N ARG A 349 16.79 -15.81 -19.37
CA ARG A 349 18.19 -16.23 -19.29
C ARG A 349 18.34 -17.75 -19.48
N ILE A 350 17.43 -18.54 -18.92
CA ILE A 350 17.44 -20.01 -19.05
C ILE A 350 17.11 -20.41 -20.48
N ILE A 351 16.06 -19.85 -21.06
CA ILE A 351 15.67 -20.09 -22.46
C ILE A 351 16.86 -19.83 -23.40
N GLN A 352 17.51 -18.67 -23.25
CA GLN A 352 18.69 -18.30 -24.06
C GLN A 352 19.88 -19.23 -23.84
N LYS A 353 20.22 -19.54 -22.57
CA LYS A 353 21.37 -20.39 -22.23
C LYS A 353 21.25 -21.79 -22.83
N HIS A 354 20.04 -22.32 -22.93
CA HIS A 354 19.78 -23.69 -23.36
C HIS A 354 19.17 -23.80 -24.78
N GLY A 355 19.05 -22.68 -25.51
CA GLY A 355 18.54 -22.67 -26.88
C GLY A 355 17.09 -23.15 -27.00
N LEU A 356 16.25 -22.84 -26.02
CA LEU A 356 14.83 -23.26 -25.99
C LEU A 356 13.93 -22.27 -26.71
N GLU A 357 12.74 -22.72 -27.08
CA GLU A 357 11.69 -21.85 -27.60
C GLU A 357 11.04 -21.04 -26.46
N ASP A 358 10.79 -19.75 -26.70
CA ASP A 358 10.27 -18.84 -25.68
C ASP A 358 8.73 -18.78 -25.73
N TYR A 359 8.08 -19.56 -24.87
CA TYR A 359 6.61 -19.57 -24.76
C TYR A 359 6.04 -18.44 -23.91
N SER A 360 6.87 -17.50 -23.42
CA SER A 360 6.40 -16.35 -22.62
C SER A 360 5.44 -15.43 -23.37
N LEU A 361 5.54 -15.37 -24.71
CA LEU A 361 4.75 -14.48 -25.57
C LEU A 361 3.25 -14.81 -25.59
N MET A 362 2.85 -15.94 -25.01
CA MET A 362 1.45 -16.35 -24.90
C MET A 362 0.66 -15.61 -23.80
N TYR A 363 1.34 -14.84 -22.92
CA TYR A 363 0.76 -14.30 -21.69
C TYR A 363 0.88 -12.78 -21.53
#